data_AF-A0AA40DJB6-F1
#
_entry.id   AF-A0AA40DJB6-F1
#
_cell.length_a   1.000
_cell.length_b   1.000
_cell.length_c   1.000
_cell.angle_alpha   90.00
_cell.angle_beta   90.00
_cell.angle_gamma   90.00
#
_symmetry.space_group_name_H-M   'P 1'
#
loop_
_entity.id
_entity.type
_entity.pdbx_description
1 polymer ?
#
loop_
_entity_poly.entity_id
_entity_poly.type
_entity_poly.pdbx_seq_one_letter_code
_entity_poly.pdbx_strand_id
1 'polypeptide(L)'
;MPPTPPNDRNAAVRQFAQTLDKDEELFKLGQYSFRPFFPYPPNTPRVFVKVGGVEFKQGEGDMQKIAYEWMRRERERDPTCNIYVPEVFKIFTKGGGLTFIIMELLDKAKPVEHQLRTLDDATWDRNEPIYYRMIADGIHRLSRIPVPQGATPGPFTQGERRLKHILFKDHEAPIVYPTVQDLEDHLNRIVIRMPKYRRKPDQAPRITFETDLTFCYTDFNDENFMIETEADGRPRLYIIDFEHASFLPISFLAYPVYMPQSLNRWEHVTKWVAERFGDSLPQTNVKLMDEVRALWVMSGSTIGLTEAQRQRS
;
A
#
# COMPACT_ATOMS: atom_id res chain seq x y z
N MET A 1 30.30 -8.22 8.99
CA MET A 1 28.99 -7.69 9.41
C MET A 1 29.21 -6.28 9.92
N PRO A 2 28.45 -5.28 9.47
CA PRO A 2 28.51 -3.96 10.08
C PRO A 2 28.10 -4.07 11.57
N PRO A 3 28.70 -3.27 12.46
CA PRO A 3 28.38 -3.29 13.88
C PRO A 3 26.91 -2.92 14.11
N THR A 4 26.20 -3.74 14.87
CA THR A 4 24.83 -3.47 15.31
C THR A 4 24.85 -2.20 16.16
N PRO A 5 24.03 -1.17 15.86
CA PRO A 5 23.96 0.01 16.70
C PRO A 5 23.56 -0.40 18.13
N PRO A 6 24.12 0.22 19.18
CA PRO A 6 24.01 -0.24 20.57
C PRO A 6 22.61 -0.23 21.18
N ASN A 7 21.56 0.06 20.40
CA ASN A 7 20.18 0.11 20.86
C ASN A 7 19.17 -0.39 19.81
N ASP A 8 19.53 -1.46 19.10
CA ASP A 8 18.64 -2.13 18.15
C ASP A 8 17.54 -2.91 18.90
N ARG A 9 16.43 -2.21 19.23
CA ARG A 9 15.29 -2.76 19.99
C ARG A 9 14.72 -4.05 19.40
N ASN A 10 14.89 -4.24 18.09
CA ASN A 10 14.34 -5.38 17.36
C ASN A 10 15.31 -6.56 17.26
N ALA A 11 16.56 -6.45 17.71
CA ALA A 11 17.57 -7.50 17.52
C ALA A 11 17.13 -8.87 18.08
N ALA A 12 16.63 -8.91 19.32
CA ALA A 12 16.14 -10.14 19.93
C ALA A 12 14.84 -10.66 19.25
N VAL A 13 14.00 -9.75 18.76
CA VAL A 13 12.75 -10.11 18.06
C VAL A 13 13.04 -10.67 16.67
N ARG A 14 14.04 -10.14 15.95
CA ARG A 14 14.53 -10.72 14.69
C ARG A 14 15.02 -12.15 14.87
N GLN A 15 15.83 -12.41 15.90
CA GLN A 15 16.31 -13.75 16.21
C GLN A 15 15.14 -14.72 16.48
N PHE A 16 14.15 -14.27 17.25
CA PHE A 16 12.92 -15.03 17.48
C PHE A 16 12.14 -15.29 16.17
N ALA A 17 11.96 -14.28 15.32
CA ALA A 17 11.27 -14.42 14.05
C ALA A 17 11.92 -15.45 13.12
N GLN A 18 13.25 -15.62 13.20
CA GLN A 18 13.96 -16.61 12.38
C GLN A 18 13.62 -18.06 12.71
N THR A 19 13.09 -18.35 13.90
CA THR A 19 12.73 -19.72 14.30
C THR A 19 11.30 -20.13 13.92
N LEU A 20 10.47 -19.17 13.46
CA LEU A 20 9.02 -19.35 13.32
C LEU A 20 8.56 -20.19 12.12
N ASP A 21 9.40 -20.42 11.13
CA ASP A 21 9.08 -21.32 10.00
C ASP A 21 8.94 -22.78 10.41
N LYS A 22 9.60 -23.15 11.51
CA LYS A 22 9.55 -24.47 12.12
C LYS A 22 8.47 -24.60 13.20
N ASP A 23 7.74 -23.51 13.47
CA ASP A 23 6.71 -23.48 14.50
C ASP A 23 5.39 -24.03 13.93
N GLU A 24 5.00 -25.23 14.39
CA GLU A 24 3.77 -25.88 13.96
C GLU A 24 2.51 -25.22 14.53
N GLU A 25 2.61 -24.57 15.70
CA GLU A 25 1.46 -23.87 16.30
C GLU A 25 1.14 -22.60 15.51
N LEU A 26 2.16 -21.85 15.08
CA LEU A 26 1.98 -20.73 14.17
C LEU A 26 1.28 -21.15 12.88
N PHE A 27 1.68 -22.29 12.30
CA PHE A 27 1.08 -22.79 11.07
C PHE A 27 -0.40 -23.16 11.26
N LYS A 28 -0.73 -23.90 12.33
CA LYS A 28 -2.12 -24.22 12.68
C LYS A 28 -2.96 -22.96 12.85
N LEU A 29 -2.45 -21.97 13.59
CA LEU A 29 -3.13 -20.68 13.76
C LEU A 29 -3.36 -19.99 12.41
N GLY A 30 -2.37 -19.98 11.53
CA GLY A 30 -2.50 -19.42 10.18
C GLY A 30 -3.55 -20.11 9.32
N GLN A 31 -3.76 -21.42 9.47
CA GLN A 31 -4.76 -22.18 8.72
C GLN A 31 -6.19 -21.98 9.22
N TYR A 32 -6.37 -21.87 10.54
CA TYR A 32 -7.69 -21.85 11.18
C TYR A 32 -8.14 -20.46 11.63
N SER A 33 -7.26 -19.45 11.60
CA SER A 33 -7.62 -18.10 12.02
C SER A 33 -8.62 -17.49 11.04
N PHE A 34 -9.79 -17.12 11.57
CA PHE A 34 -10.80 -16.36 10.84
C PHE A 34 -10.30 -14.96 10.41
N ARG A 35 -9.28 -14.44 11.12
CA ARG A 35 -8.61 -13.18 10.76
C ARG A 35 -7.24 -13.48 10.14
N PRO A 36 -6.91 -12.94 8.96
CA PRO A 36 -5.65 -13.20 8.27
C PRO A 36 -4.44 -12.52 8.93
N PHE A 37 -4.56 -12.07 10.18
CA PHE A 37 -3.48 -11.42 10.92
C PHE A 37 -3.71 -11.49 12.43
N PHE A 38 -2.63 -11.61 13.20
CA PHE A 38 -2.68 -11.74 14.66
C PHE A 38 -1.33 -11.46 15.32
N PRO A 39 -1.32 -11.00 16.58
CA PRO A 39 -0.13 -11.01 17.42
C PRO A 39 0.31 -12.44 17.78
N TYR A 40 1.62 -12.69 17.84
CA TYR A 40 2.19 -14.01 18.15
C TYR A 40 3.43 -13.92 19.05
N PRO A 41 3.66 -14.86 19.99
CA PRO A 41 2.73 -15.90 20.46
C PRO A 41 1.49 -15.33 21.17
N PRO A 42 0.37 -16.08 21.27
CA PRO A 42 -0.89 -15.55 21.81
C PRO A 42 -0.80 -15.03 23.26
N ASN A 43 -0.04 -15.70 24.12
CA ASN A 43 0.04 -15.37 25.55
C ASN A 43 1.10 -14.30 25.87
N THR A 44 2.08 -14.14 24.99
CA THR A 44 3.14 -13.14 25.15
C THR A 44 3.55 -12.63 23.78
N PRO A 45 2.69 -11.81 23.14
CA PRO A 45 2.97 -11.29 21.81
C PRO A 45 4.33 -10.62 21.69
N ARG A 46 5.08 -10.98 20.64
CA ARG A 46 6.39 -10.39 20.31
C ARG A 46 6.46 -9.89 18.88
N VAL A 47 5.68 -10.50 18.00
CA VAL A 47 5.60 -10.16 16.57
C VAL A 47 4.14 -10.02 16.17
N PHE A 48 3.91 -9.29 15.10
CA PHE A 48 2.65 -9.32 14.38
C PHE A 48 2.81 -10.23 13.17
N VAL A 49 1.81 -11.07 12.92
CA VAL A 49 1.80 -12.03 11.83
C VAL A 49 0.68 -11.64 10.88
N LYS A 50 0.97 -11.55 9.58
CA LYS A 50 -0.03 -11.58 8.52
C LYS A 50 0.08 -12.89 7.75
N VAL A 51 -1.05 -13.44 7.34
CA VAL A 51 -1.17 -14.74 6.68
C VAL A 51 -2.10 -14.61 5.46
N GLY A 52 -1.73 -15.22 4.34
CA GLY A 52 -2.56 -15.22 3.14
C GLY A 52 -1.92 -15.98 1.99
N GLY A 53 -2.54 -15.94 0.81
CA GLY A 53 -2.00 -16.60 -0.38
C GLY A 53 -0.66 -16.01 -0.85
N VAL A 54 0.18 -16.85 -1.46
CA VAL A 54 1.46 -16.48 -2.13
C VAL A 54 1.30 -15.30 -3.09
N GLU A 55 0.16 -15.22 -3.77
CA GLU A 55 -0.14 -14.17 -4.76
C GLU A 55 -0.24 -12.78 -4.14
N PHE A 56 -0.49 -12.67 -2.82
CA PHE A 56 -0.76 -11.38 -2.18
C PHE A 56 0.32 -11.01 -1.16
N LYS A 57 0.65 -11.92 -0.24
CA LYS A 57 1.45 -11.57 0.92
C LYS A 57 2.95 -11.45 0.66
N GLN A 58 3.47 -12.10 -0.39
CA GLN A 58 4.87 -11.93 -0.77
C GLN A 58 5.14 -10.49 -1.26
N GLY A 59 4.29 -10.00 -2.16
CA GLY A 59 4.39 -8.63 -2.70
C GLY A 59 4.24 -7.57 -1.61
N GLU A 60 3.23 -7.70 -0.75
CA GLU A 60 3.04 -6.81 0.40
C GLU A 60 4.29 -6.73 1.28
N GLY A 61 4.82 -7.88 1.70
CA GLY A 61 5.97 -7.92 2.60
C GLY A 61 7.24 -7.35 1.96
N ASP A 62 7.48 -7.60 0.66
CA ASP A 62 8.64 -7.05 -0.05
C ASP A 62 8.53 -5.53 -0.24
N MET A 63 7.35 -5.03 -0.59
CA MET A 63 7.10 -3.58 -0.70
C MET A 63 7.25 -2.88 0.66
N GLN A 64 6.78 -3.49 1.75
CA GLN A 64 6.99 -2.95 3.09
C GLN A 64 8.47 -2.94 3.50
N LYS A 65 9.27 -3.96 3.12
CA LYS A 65 10.73 -3.94 3.37
C LYS A 65 11.42 -2.79 2.67
N ILE A 66 11.07 -2.52 1.40
CA ILE A 66 11.61 -1.38 0.65
C ILE A 66 11.27 -0.07 1.36
N ALA A 67 10.01 0.09 1.77
CA ALA A 67 9.55 1.26 2.51
C ALA A 67 10.23 1.43 3.88
N TYR A 68 10.40 0.34 4.63
CA TYR A 68 11.13 0.31 5.90
C TYR A 68 12.56 0.82 5.74
N GLU A 69 13.32 0.26 4.79
CA GLU A 69 14.71 0.64 4.56
C GLU A 69 14.84 2.09 4.11
N TRP A 70 13.93 2.56 3.25
CA TRP A 70 13.89 3.95 2.84
C TRP A 70 13.63 4.90 4.01
N MET A 71 12.57 4.63 4.78
CA MET A 71 12.20 5.49 5.91
C MET A 71 13.24 5.47 7.01
N ARG A 72 13.93 4.34 7.22
CA ARG A 72 15.09 4.26 8.13
C ARG A 72 16.19 5.22 7.68
N ARG A 73 16.57 5.22 6.40
CA ARG A 73 17.60 6.13 5.86
C ARG A 73 17.15 7.59 5.89
N GLU A 74 15.88 7.86 5.64
CA GLU A 74 15.33 9.21 5.76
C GLU A 74 15.46 9.75 7.18
N ARG A 75 15.20 8.92 8.21
CA ARG A 75 15.41 9.30 9.61
C ARG A 75 16.88 9.47 9.99
N GLU A 76 17.79 8.72 9.36
CA GLU A 76 19.24 8.92 9.54
C GLU A 76 19.69 10.27 8.97
N ARG A 77 19.08 10.72 7.86
CA ARG A 77 19.36 12.02 7.23
C ARG A 77 18.69 13.18 7.96
N ASP A 78 17.48 12.95 8.46
CA ASP A 78 16.64 13.92 9.15
C ASP A 78 16.16 13.31 10.48
N PRO A 79 16.91 13.50 11.58
CA PRO A 79 16.55 12.97 12.89
C PRO A 79 15.24 13.54 13.46
N THR A 80 14.68 14.59 12.85
CA THR A 80 13.37 15.14 13.25
C THR A 80 12.19 14.39 12.60
N CYS A 81 12.46 13.59 11.57
CA CYS A 81 11.46 12.75 10.91
C CYS A 81 10.93 11.69 11.88
N ASN A 82 9.69 11.85 12.36
CA ASN A 82 9.04 10.91 13.27
C ASN A 82 8.04 9.98 12.54
N ILE A 83 8.38 9.57 11.31
CA ILE A 83 7.56 8.69 10.46
C ILE A 83 8.29 7.36 10.24
N TYR A 84 7.55 6.28 10.46
CA TYR A 84 8.06 4.92 10.52
C TYR A 84 7.22 4.00 9.65
N VAL A 85 7.84 2.88 9.30
CA VAL A 85 7.18 1.71 8.72
C VAL A 85 7.63 0.56 9.62
N PRO A 86 6.76 -0.38 10.03
CA PRO A 86 7.18 -1.50 10.84
C PRO A 86 8.12 -2.42 10.08
N GLU A 87 9.12 -2.94 10.77
CA GLU A 87 10.08 -3.86 10.16
C GLU A 87 9.44 -5.21 9.81
N VAL A 88 9.72 -5.74 8.61
CA VAL A 88 9.39 -7.12 8.26
C VAL A 88 10.61 -8.01 8.55
N PHE A 89 10.53 -8.82 9.59
CA PHE A 89 11.62 -9.68 10.03
C PHE A 89 11.80 -10.92 9.17
N LYS A 90 10.70 -11.51 8.68
CA LYS A 90 10.74 -12.74 7.87
C LYS A 90 9.51 -12.83 6.99
N ILE A 91 9.68 -13.35 5.78
CA ILE A 91 8.59 -13.78 4.90
C ILE A 91 8.89 -15.22 4.52
N PHE A 92 7.91 -16.11 4.61
CA PHE A 92 8.06 -17.50 4.19
C PHE A 92 6.73 -18.12 3.79
N THR A 93 6.79 -19.15 2.96
CA THR A 93 5.62 -19.92 2.51
C THR A 93 5.67 -21.34 3.08
N LYS A 94 4.55 -21.84 3.60
CA LYS A 94 4.42 -23.20 4.15
C LYS A 94 3.07 -23.82 3.76
N GLY A 95 3.05 -25.15 3.60
CA GLY A 95 1.85 -25.98 3.52
C GLY A 95 0.80 -25.53 2.50
N GLY A 96 1.03 -25.82 1.22
CA GLY A 96 0.01 -25.61 0.17
C GLY A 96 -0.13 -24.15 -0.32
N GLY A 97 0.89 -23.30 -0.11
CA GLY A 97 0.92 -21.94 -0.66
C GLY A 97 0.49 -20.83 0.31
N LEU A 98 0.46 -21.11 1.61
CA LEU A 98 0.19 -20.10 2.63
C LEU A 98 1.47 -19.32 2.96
N THR A 99 1.43 -18.00 2.78
CA THR A 99 2.55 -17.09 3.01
C THR A 99 2.34 -16.30 4.29
N PHE A 100 3.40 -16.23 5.09
CA PHE A 100 3.46 -15.57 6.38
C PHE A 100 4.38 -14.36 6.28
N ILE A 101 3.91 -13.20 6.73
CA ILE A 101 4.72 -12.01 6.97
C ILE A 101 4.88 -11.89 8.49
N ILE A 102 6.11 -12.05 8.97
CA ILE A 102 6.46 -11.82 10.37
C ILE A 102 7.06 -10.44 10.49
N MET A 103 6.42 -9.57 11.28
CA MET A 103 6.78 -8.17 11.36
C MET A 103 6.70 -7.62 12.79
N GLU A 104 7.22 -6.42 12.96
CA GLU A 104 7.21 -5.67 14.22
C GLU A 104 5.79 -5.51 14.77
N LEU A 105 5.64 -5.78 16.06
CA LEU A 105 4.39 -5.59 16.79
C LEU A 105 4.34 -4.17 17.34
N LEU A 106 3.30 -3.42 16.95
CA LEU A 106 3.03 -2.08 17.47
C LEU A 106 2.01 -2.14 18.61
N ASP A 107 2.45 -2.51 19.81
CA ASP A 107 1.59 -2.71 20.98
C ASP A 107 0.98 -1.40 21.53
N LYS A 108 1.73 -0.30 21.43
CA LYS A 108 1.34 1.03 21.94
C LYS A 108 0.68 1.92 20.91
N ALA A 109 0.98 1.74 19.63
CA ALA A 109 0.42 2.58 18.58
C ALA A 109 -1.08 2.28 18.39
N LYS A 110 -1.88 3.31 18.12
CA LYS A 110 -3.31 3.19 17.81
C LYS A 110 -3.64 3.85 16.49
N PRO A 111 -4.60 3.34 15.70
CA PRO A 111 -4.98 3.97 14.45
C PRO A 111 -5.49 5.39 14.65
N VAL A 112 -5.34 6.27 13.66
CA VAL A 112 -5.88 7.64 13.72
C VAL A 112 -7.40 7.62 13.95
N GLU A 113 -8.12 6.67 13.32
CA GLU A 113 -9.56 6.47 13.54
C GLU A 113 -9.88 6.20 15.03
N HIS A 114 -9.01 5.48 15.74
CA HIS A 114 -9.18 5.25 17.18
C HIS A 114 -8.95 6.52 17.99
N GLN A 115 -7.99 7.36 17.61
CA GLN A 115 -7.73 8.63 18.27
C GLN A 115 -8.94 9.56 18.15
N LEU A 116 -9.54 9.65 16.96
CA LEU A 116 -10.78 10.41 16.70
C LEU A 116 -11.92 9.98 17.62
N ARG A 117 -12.03 8.69 17.93
CA ARG A 117 -13.12 8.13 18.76
C ARG A 117 -12.88 8.22 20.26
N THR A 118 -11.64 8.46 20.70
CA THR A 118 -11.26 8.30 22.12
C THR A 118 -10.72 9.57 22.77
N LEU A 119 -10.20 10.51 22.00
CA LEU A 119 -9.77 11.81 22.51
C LEU A 119 -10.99 12.73 22.69
N ASP A 120 -10.90 13.66 23.66
CA ASP A 120 -11.87 14.75 23.76
C ASP A 120 -11.72 15.72 22.58
N ASP A 121 -12.81 16.41 22.21
CA ASP A 121 -12.88 17.32 21.05
C ASP A 121 -11.72 18.34 21.05
N ALA A 122 -11.42 18.96 22.19
CA ALA A 122 -10.37 19.97 22.28
C ALA A 122 -8.97 19.37 22.04
N THR A 123 -8.74 18.14 22.49
CA THR A 123 -7.49 17.41 22.24
C THR A 123 -7.40 16.91 20.81
N TRP A 124 -8.50 16.45 20.22
CA TRP A 124 -8.55 16.08 18.80
C TRP A 124 -8.27 17.29 17.91
N ASP A 125 -8.99 18.40 18.08
CA ASP A 125 -8.85 19.61 17.26
C ASP A 125 -7.41 20.16 17.25
N ARG A 126 -6.68 20.03 18.37
CA ARG A 126 -5.27 20.42 18.44
C ARG A 126 -4.34 19.48 17.68
N ASN A 127 -4.65 18.18 17.64
CA ASN A 127 -3.75 17.16 17.11
C ASN A 127 -4.08 16.72 15.68
N GLU A 128 -5.34 16.85 15.26
CA GLU A 128 -5.82 16.44 13.93
C GLU A 128 -4.96 17.03 12.80
N PRO A 129 -4.67 18.34 12.75
CA PRO A 129 -3.81 18.92 11.71
C PRO A 129 -2.37 18.41 11.74
N ILE A 130 -1.90 17.92 12.89
CA ILE A 130 -0.56 17.35 13.05
C ILE A 130 -0.55 15.94 12.45
N TYR A 131 -1.53 15.11 12.81
CA TYR A 131 -1.63 13.73 12.34
C TYR A 131 -1.76 13.65 10.81
N TYR A 132 -2.69 14.40 10.22
CA TYR A 132 -2.87 14.35 8.77
C TYR A 132 -1.72 14.95 7.98
N ARG A 133 -1.04 15.96 8.53
CA ARG A 133 0.20 16.48 7.93
C ARG A 133 1.32 15.44 7.96
N MET A 134 1.48 14.71 9.06
CA MET A 134 2.45 13.61 9.14
C MET A 134 2.12 12.49 8.16
N ILE A 135 0.84 12.15 7.99
CA ILE A 135 0.39 11.15 6.99
C ILE A 135 0.75 11.61 5.58
N ALA A 136 0.40 12.85 5.22
CA ALA A 136 0.70 13.42 3.92
C ALA A 136 2.21 13.51 3.66
N ASP A 137 3.00 13.93 4.65
CA ASP A 137 4.46 13.93 4.60
C ASP A 137 5.02 12.52 4.42
N GLY A 138 4.42 11.52 5.09
CA GLY A 138 4.80 10.12 4.99
C GLY A 138 4.58 9.56 3.59
N ILE A 139 3.39 9.77 3.02
CA ILE A 139 3.05 9.37 1.65
C ILE A 139 3.97 10.09 0.64
N HIS A 140 4.24 11.38 0.84
CA HIS A 140 5.16 12.14 0.00
C HIS A 140 6.61 11.66 0.10
N ARG A 141 7.06 11.20 1.27
CA ARG A 141 8.39 10.59 1.41
C ARG A 141 8.45 9.21 0.78
N LEU A 142 7.41 8.40 0.93
CA LEU A 142 7.32 7.08 0.28
C LEU A 142 7.33 7.20 -1.25
N SER A 143 6.64 8.19 -1.84
CA SER A 143 6.66 8.39 -3.29
C SER A 143 8.04 8.73 -3.86
N ARG A 144 8.98 9.14 -3.01
CA ARG A 144 10.38 9.43 -3.39
C ARG A 144 11.30 8.22 -3.31
N ILE A 145 10.79 7.03 -2.95
CA ILE A 145 11.55 5.79 -3.01
C ILE A 145 12.07 5.58 -4.44
N PRO A 146 13.40 5.41 -4.64
CA PRO A 146 13.95 5.17 -5.95
C PRO A 146 13.37 3.90 -6.58
N VAL A 147 13.00 3.98 -7.85
CA VAL A 147 12.52 2.84 -8.61
C VAL A 147 13.65 1.82 -8.77
N PRO A 148 13.48 0.56 -8.32
CA PRO A 148 14.45 -0.49 -8.56
C PRO A 148 14.67 -0.73 -10.04
N GLN A 149 15.91 -1.04 -10.43
CA GLN A 149 16.20 -1.40 -11.81
C GLN A 149 15.37 -2.61 -12.25
N GLY A 150 14.72 -2.50 -13.41
CA GLY A 150 13.87 -3.56 -13.95
C GLY A 150 12.47 -3.64 -13.33
N ALA A 151 12.08 -2.70 -12.48
CA ALA A 151 10.70 -2.61 -12.01
C ALA A 151 9.74 -2.33 -13.18
N THR A 152 8.61 -3.04 -13.18
CA THR A 152 7.48 -2.86 -14.09
C THR A 152 6.25 -2.41 -13.28
N PRO A 153 5.14 -1.99 -13.91
CA PRO A 153 3.94 -1.64 -13.17
C PRO A 153 3.45 -2.76 -12.23
N GLY A 154 3.45 -2.49 -10.92
CA GLY A 154 3.06 -3.46 -9.88
C GLY A 154 4.03 -3.53 -8.70
N PRO A 155 3.86 -4.51 -7.80
CA PRO A 155 4.77 -4.70 -6.67
C PRO A 155 6.12 -5.23 -7.16
N PHE A 156 7.22 -4.68 -6.62
CA PHE A 156 8.56 -5.20 -6.88
C PHE A 156 8.86 -6.35 -5.92
N THR A 157 8.73 -7.57 -6.42
CA THR A 157 8.81 -8.80 -5.61
C THR A 157 9.37 -9.96 -6.43
N GLN A 158 9.69 -11.07 -5.77
CA GLN A 158 10.10 -12.29 -6.46
C GLN A 158 8.91 -12.94 -7.17
N GLY A 159 9.01 -13.00 -8.50
CA GLY A 159 7.99 -13.58 -9.37
C GLY A 159 6.94 -12.57 -9.83
N GLU A 160 6.15 -12.98 -10.82
CA GLU A 160 5.10 -12.14 -11.38
C GLU A 160 3.92 -12.02 -10.41
N ARG A 161 3.43 -10.79 -10.21
CA ARG A 161 2.31 -10.48 -9.33
C ARG A 161 1.41 -9.42 -9.93
N ARG A 162 0.11 -9.63 -9.77
CA ARG A 162 -0.91 -8.66 -10.20
C ARG A 162 -0.83 -7.46 -9.28
N LEU A 163 -0.88 -6.28 -9.89
CA LEU A 163 -0.92 -5.04 -9.14
C LEU A 163 -2.28 -4.92 -8.43
N LYS A 164 -2.25 -4.37 -7.22
CA LYS A 164 -3.46 -4.05 -6.46
C LYS A 164 -3.69 -2.56 -6.41
N HIS A 165 -4.91 -2.13 -6.72
CA HIS A 165 -5.30 -0.72 -6.70
C HIS A 165 -6.82 -0.57 -6.77
N ILE A 166 -7.38 0.44 -6.07
CA ILE A 166 -8.83 0.73 -6.00
C ILE A 166 -9.47 1.04 -7.37
N LEU A 167 -8.66 1.36 -8.37
CA LEU A 167 -9.09 1.54 -9.75
C LEU A 167 -9.68 0.26 -10.35
N PHE A 168 -9.13 -0.90 -10.01
CA PHE A 168 -9.54 -2.18 -10.59
C PHE A 168 -10.71 -2.79 -9.83
N LYS A 169 -11.48 -3.63 -10.53
CA LYS A 169 -12.51 -4.45 -9.91
C LYS A 169 -11.87 -5.35 -8.85
N ASP A 170 -12.51 -5.46 -7.69
CA ASP A 170 -12.01 -6.24 -6.54
C ASP A 170 -10.59 -5.84 -6.09
N HIS A 171 -10.17 -4.62 -6.45
CA HIS A 171 -8.88 -4.00 -6.17
C HIS A 171 -7.67 -4.72 -6.77
N GLU A 172 -7.86 -5.57 -7.77
CA GLU A 172 -6.78 -6.34 -8.38
C GLU A 172 -6.82 -6.25 -9.91
N ALA A 173 -5.67 -6.02 -10.54
CA ALA A 173 -5.59 -6.05 -11.99
C ALA A 173 -5.83 -7.46 -12.54
N PRO A 174 -6.47 -7.58 -13.72
CA PRO A 174 -6.77 -8.89 -14.30
C PRO A 174 -5.53 -9.63 -14.82
N ILE A 175 -4.42 -8.91 -15.06
CA ILE A 175 -3.16 -9.45 -15.56
C ILE A 175 -1.97 -8.69 -14.96
N VAL A 176 -0.77 -9.25 -15.13
CA VAL A 176 0.49 -8.55 -14.92
C VAL A 176 0.82 -7.72 -16.17
N TYR A 177 1.22 -6.46 -15.98
CA TYR A 177 1.59 -5.58 -17.08
C TYR A 177 3.12 -5.50 -17.20
N PRO A 178 3.70 -5.93 -18.34
CA PRO A 178 5.15 -5.83 -18.55
C PRO A 178 5.64 -4.39 -18.64
N THR A 179 4.82 -3.46 -19.15
CA THR A 179 5.19 -2.07 -19.37
C THR A 179 4.06 -1.10 -18.99
N VAL A 180 4.41 0.17 -18.77
CA VAL A 180 3.41 1.25 -18.62
C VAL A 180 2.51 1.36 -19.85
N GLN A 181 3.06 1.13 -21.06
CA GLN A 181 2.28 1.15 -22.30
C GLN A 181 1.23 0.03 -22.33
N ASP A 182 1.55 -1.19 -21.89
CA ASP A 182 0.57 -2.29 -21.84
C ASP A 182 -0.62 -1.96 -20.93
N LEU A 183 -0.33 -1.30 -19.80
CA LEU A 183 -1.32 -0.82 -18.86
C LEU A 183 -2.17 0.30 -19.48
N GLU A 184 -1.53 1.34 -20.02
CA GLU A 184 -2.20 2.45 -20.70
C GLU A 184 -3.11 1.96 -21.83
N ASP A 185 -2.59 1.10 -22.71
CA ASP A 185 -3.34 0.58 -23.85
C ASP A 185 -4.55 -0.23 -23.40
N HIS A 186 -4.42 -0.99 -22.30
CA HIS A 186 -5.54 -1.73 -21.75
C HIS A 186 -6.65 -0.78 -21.28
N LEU A 187 -6.31 0.24 -20.50
CA LEU A 187 -7.30 1.19 -20.00
C LEU A 187 -7.94 1.97 -21.17
N ASN A 188 -7.17 2.36 -22.17
CA ASN A 188 -7.70 3.00 -23.39
C ASN A 188 -8.64 2.08 -24.19
N ARG A 189 -8.38 0.76 -24.24
CA ARG A 189 -9.32 -0.22 -24.83
C ARG A 189 -10.63 -0.32 -24.05
N ILE A 190 -10.63 0.00 -22.76
CA ILE A 190 -11.87 0.08 -21.95
C ILE A 190 -12.62 1.36 -22.28
N VAL A 191 -11.93 2.49 -22.39
CA VAL A 191 -12.54 3.78 -22.74
C VAL A 191 -13.34 3.70 -24.05
N ILE A 192 -12.77 3.12 -25.11
CA ILE A 192 -13.49 2.97 -26.39
C ILE A 192 -14.73 2.05 -26.31
N ARG A 193 -14.82 1.20 -25.27
CA ARG A 193 -15.98 0.32 -25.04
C ARG A 193 -17.10 1.00 -24.26
N MET A 194 -16.89 2.19 -23.71
CA MET A 194 -17.93 2.94 -23.02
C MET A 194 -19.10 3.27 -23.96
N PRO A 195 -20.36 3.25 -23.49
CA PRO A 195 -21.53 3.47 -24.35
C PRO A 195 -21.47 4.76 -25.18
N LYS A 196 -20.92 5.85 -24.62
CA LYS A 196 -20.77 7.15 -25.29
C LYS A 196 -19.74 7.16 -26.43
N TYR A 197 -18.74 6.29 -26.38
CA TYR A 197 -17.66 6.23 -27.39
C TYR A 197 -17.78 5.04 -28.34
N ARG A 198 -18.59 4.03 -28.00
CA ARG A 198 -18.72 2.79 -28.76
C ARG A 198 -19.06 2.99 -30.24
N ARG A 199 -19.81 4.05 -30.60
CA ARG A 199 -20.17 4.37 -32.00
C ARG A 199 -19.15 5.26 -32.71
N LYS A 200 -18.22 5.88 -32.00
CA LYS A 200 -17.21 6.82 -32.52
C LYS A 200 -15.89 6.66 -31.74
N PRO A 201 -15.23 5.50 -31.86
CA PRO A 201 -14.03 5.20 -31.07
C PRO A 201 -12.89 6.19 -31.31
N ASP A 202 -12.76 6.73 -32.54
CA ASP A 202 -11.73 7.73 -32.88
C ASP A 202 -11.91 9.08 -32.17
N GLN A 203 -13.08 9.33 -31.55
CA GLN A 203 -13.37 10.51 -30.75
C GLN A 203 -13.21 10.27 -29.25
N ALA A 204 -12.82 9.06 -28.84
CA ALA A 204 -12.61 8.75 -27.45
C ALA A 204 -11.39 9.50 -26.90
N PRO A 205 -11.50 10.16 -25.73
CA PRO A 205 -10.32 10.69 -25.06
C PRO A 205 -9.39 9.54 -24.68
N ARG A 206 -8.09 9.84 -24.54
CA ARG A 206 -7.09 8.85 -24.16
C ARG A 206 -6.52 9.17 -22.78
N ILE A 207 -6.34 8.11 -22.00
CA ILE A 207 -5.44 8.11 -20.85
C ILE A 207 -4.02 8.12 -21.40
N THR A 208 -3.19 9.03 -20.90
CA THR A 208 -1.76 9.10 -21.20
C THR A 208 -1.00 9.16 -19.89
N PHE A 209 -0.28 8.11 -19.55
CA PHE A 209 0.45 8.00 -18.30
C PHE A 209 1.85 8.58 -18.38
N GLU A 210 2.36 8.94 -17.21
CA GLU A 210 3.77 9.25 -17.04
C GLU A 210 4.58 7.98 -17.30
N THR A 211 5.71 8.11 -18.01
CA THR A 211 6.59 6.95 -18.30
C THR A 211 7.32 6.46 -17.05
N ASP A 212 7.60 7.37 -16.13
CA ASP A 212 8.33 7.08 -14.90
C ASP A 212 7.41 6.46 -13.86
N LEU A 213 7.91 5.40 -13.21
CA LEU A 213 7.23 4.79 -12.08
C LEU A 213 7.52 5.56 -10.79
N THR A 214 6.55 5.56 -9.89
CA THR A 214 6.61 6.12 -8.55
C THR A 214 6.21 5.04 -7.57
N PHE A 215 6.80 5.01 -6.37
CA PHE A 215 6.29 4.15 -5.31
C PHE A 215 4.94 4.72 -4.84
N CYS A 216 3.84 4.07 -5.23
CA CYS A 216 2.49 4.48 -4.90
C CYS A 216 2.01 3.67 -3.70
N TYR A 217 1.86 4.32 -2.54
CA TYR A 217 1.05 3.82 -1.43
C TYR A 217 -0.34 4.42 -1.58
N THR A 218 -1.35 3.59 -1.86
CA THR A 218 -2.69 4.06 -2.27
C THR A 218 -3.82 3.62 -1.35
N ASP A 219 -3.50 2.96 -0.24
CA ASP A 219 -4.50 2.54 0.76
C ASP A 219 -4.62 3.58 1.88
N PHE A 220 -5.41 4.61 1.61
CA PHE A 220 -5.61 5.74 2.53
C PHE A 220 -6.60 5.49 3.66
N ASN A 221 -6.95 4.22 3.93
CA ASN A 221 -7.73 3.89 5.12
C ASN A 221 -7.01 4.45 6.37
N ASP A 222 -7.73 5.22 7.18
CA ASP A 222 -7.15 5.85 8.37
C ASP A 222 -6.79 4.83 9.48
N GLU A 223 -7.29 3.61 9.37
CA GLU A 223 -6.83 2.46 10.16
C GLU A 223 -5.36 2.06 9.87
N ASN A 224 -4.83 2.41 8.69
CA ASN A 224 -3.46 2.08 8.29
C ASN A 224 -2.41 3.10 8.75
N PHE A 225 -2.83 4.14 9.47
CA PHE A 225 -1.94 5.14 10.04
C PHE A 225 -2.00 5.07 11.57
N MET A 226 -0.95 4.51 12.16
CA MET A 226 -0.87 4.24 13.60
C MET A 226 -0.06 5.32 14.30
N ILE A 227 -0.65 5.96 15.31
CA ILE A 227 0.00 6.98 16.15
C ILE A 227 0.42 6.36 17.47
N GLU A 228 1.69 6.53 17.81
CA GLU A 228 2.26 6.30 19.14
C GLU A 228 2.71 7.66 19.70
N THR A 229 2.32 8.00 20.93
CA THR A 229 2.79 9.23 21.58
C THR A 229 4.04 8.92 22.39
N GLU A 230 5.14 9.59 22.07
CA GLU A 230 6.41 9.46 22.81
C GLU A 230 6.29 10.03 24.23
N ALA A 231 7.26 9.71 25.09
CA ALA A 231 7.30 10.20 26.48
C ALA A 231 7.35 11.73 26.59
N ASP A 232 7.85 12.42 25.56
CA ASP A 232 7.90 13.88 25.47
C ASP A 232 6.64 14.50 24.84
N GLY A 233 5.61 13.69 24.57
CA GLY A 233 4.34 14.11 23.99
C GLY A 233 4.34 14.24 22.47
N ARG A 234 5.47 14.01 21.78
CA ARG A 234 5.50 14.09 20.32
C ARG A 234 4.86 12.85 19.68
N PRO A 235 4.00 13.02 18.65
CA PRO A 235 3.43 11.89 17.95
C PRO A 235 4.46 11.25 17.01
N ARG A 236 4.51 9.92 17.02
CA ARG A 236 5.21 9.07 16.08
C ARG A 236 4.17 8.38 15.18
N LEU A 237 4.34 8.52 13.86
CA LEU A 237 3.48 7.86 12.88
C LEU A 237 4.12 6.56 12.41
N TYR A 238 3.37 5.48 12.37
CA TYR A 238 3.68 4.27 11.61
C TYR A 238 2.68 4.12 10.46
N ILE A 239 3.19 3.97 9.25
CA ILE A 239 2.40 3.59 8.07
C ILE A 239 2.46 2.07 7.95
N ILE A 240 1.29 1.43 7.90
CA ILE A 240 1.18 -0.03 7.83
C ILE A 240 0.41 -0.45 6.57
N ASP A 241 0.30 -1.76 6.36
CA ASP A 241 -0.51 -2.37 5.30
C ASP A 241 -0.14 -1.97 3.85
N PHE A 242 0.94 -2.58 3.35
CA PHE A 242 1.48 -2.29 2.02
C PHE A 242 0.88 -3.16 0.92
N GLU A 243 -0.31 -3.74 1.13
CA GLU A 243 -0.95 -4.65 0.19
C GLU A 243 -1.26 -3.98 -1.16
N HIS A 244 -1.60 -2.68 -1.13
CA HIS A 244 -1.82 -1.85 -2.32
C HIS A 244 -0.59 -1.02 -2.72
N ALA A 245 0.59 -1.29 -2.14
CA ALA A 245 1.80 -0.58 -2.53
C ALA A 245 2.37 -1.17 -3.83
N SER A 246 2.70 -0.32 -4.80
CA SER A 246 3.24 -0.74 -6.10
C SER A 246 4.07 0.37 -6.74
N PHE A 247 4.98 0.01 -7.64
CA PHE A 247 5.59 0.98 -8.55
C PHE A 247 4.65 1.20 -9.73
N LEU A 248 4.09 2.41 -9.85
CA LEU A 248 3.07 2.76 -10.85
C LEU A 248 3.31 4.19 -11.36
N PRO A 249 2.77 4.58 -12.53
CA PRO A 249 2.70 5.98 -12.92
C PRO A 249 2.05 6.83 -11.82
N ILE A 250 2.54 8.05 -11.58
CA ILE A 250 2.07 8.90 -10.48
C ILE A 250 0.57 9.25 -10.57
N SER A 251 -0.03 9.16 -11.78
CA SER A 251 -1.49 9.18 -11.97
C SER A 251 -2.25 8.16 -11.09
N PHE A 252 -1.64 7.01 -10.75
CA PHE A 252 -2.23 6.02 -9.83
C PHE A 252 -2.23 6.50 -8.38
N LEU A 253 -1.23 7.28 -7.95
CA LEU A 253 -1.29 7.93 -6.63
C LEU A 253 -2.31 9.08 -6.61
N ALA A 254 -2.43 9.81 -7.71
CA ALA A 254 -3.37 10.93 -7.84
C ALA A 254 -4.84 10.47 -7.86
N TYR A 255 -5.14 9.31 -8.47
CA TYR A 255 -6.51 8.81 -8.58
C TYR A 255 -7.26 8.70 -7.23
N PRO A 256 -6.78 7.95 -6.22
CA PRO A 256 -7.47 7.86 -4.93
C PRO A 256 -7.50 9.20 -4.17
N VAL A 257 -6.57 10.13 -4.46
CA VAL A 257 -6.56 11.47 -3.86
C VAL A 257 -7.71 12.34 -4.38
N TYR A 258 -8.00 12.26 -5.68
CA TYR A 258 -8.96 13.14 -6.36
C TYR A 258 -10.26 12.44 -6.80
N MET A 259 -10.45 11.16 -6.47
CA MET A 259 -11.68 10.46 -6.81
C MET A 259 -12.90 11.13 -6.15
N PRO A 260 -14.10 11.03 -6.75
CA PRO A 260 -15.29 11.71 -6.24
C PRO A 260 -15.56 11.43 -4.76
N GLN A 261 -15.96 12.47 -4.01
CA GLN A 261 -16.24 12.39 -2.56
C GLN A 261 -17.22 11.27 -2.19
N SER A 262 -18.23 11.00 -3.03
CA SER A 262 -19.19 9.91 -2.81
C SER A 262 -18.55 8.51 -2.77
N LEU A 263 -17.34 8.38 -3.31
CA LEU A 263 -16.53 7.17 -3.30
C LEU A 263 -15.35 7.28 -2.33
N ASN A 264 -14.91 8.50 -2.02
CA ASN A 264 -13.79 8.78 -1.13
C ASN A 264 -14.22 8.86 0.34
N ARG A 265 -14.24 7.69 0.99
CA ARG A 265 -14.49 7.58 2.43
C ARG A 265 -13.41 8.24 3.30
N TRP A 266 -12.26 8.59 2.70
CA TRP A 266 -11.05 9.04 3.39
C TRP A 266 -10.68 10.47 2.98
N GLU A 267 -11.69 11.30 2.68
CA GLU A 267 -11.51 12.69 2.22
C GLU A 267 -10.59 13.50 3.15
N HIS A 268 -10.73 13.28 4.46
CA HIS A 268 -9.89 13.93 5.47
C HIS A 268 -8.41 13.56 5.35
N VAL A 269 -8.04 12.37 4.87
CA VAL A 269 -6.63 12.05 4.58
C VAL A 269 -6.23 12.63 3.24
N THR A 270 -7.04 12.39 2.19
CA THR A 270 -6.67 12.73 0.81
C THR A 270 -6.54 14.23 0.58
N LYS A 271 -7.30 15.06 1.31
CA LYS A 271 -7.17 16.52 1.25
C LYS A 271 -5.75 16.97 1.61
N TRP A 272 -5.20 16.47 2.72
CA TRP A 272 -3.85 16.84 3.15
C TRP A 272 -2.78 16.28 2.22
N VAL A 273 -3.02 15.09 1.64
CA VAL A 273 -2.14 14.54 0.59
C VAL A 273 -2.15 15.43 -0.64
N ALA A 274 -3.32 15.86 -1.11
CA ALA A 274 -3.45 16.78 -2.24
C ALA A 274 -2.72 18.10 -1.98
N GLU A 275 -2.92 18.71 -0.80
CA GLU A 275 -2.23 19.95 -0.39
C GLU A 275 -0.72 19.76 -0.33
N ARG A 276 -0.25 18.61 0.18
CA ARG A 276 1.18 18.34 0.35
C ARG A 276 1.93 18.18 -0.96
N PHE A 277 1.30 17.56 -1.95
CA PHE A 277 1.87 17.36 -3.27
C PHE A 277 1.65 18.56 -4.19
N GLY A 278 0.57 19.32 -4.00
CA GLY A 278 0.21 20.44 -4.88
C GLY A 278 0.14 20.02 -6.34
N ASP A 279 0.76 20.80 -7.22
CA ASP A 279 0.73 20.57 -8.68
C ASP A 279 1.53 19.34 -9.13
N SER A 280 2.25 18.65 -8.24
CA SER A 280 3.00 17.44 -8.59
C SER A 280 2.12 16.19 -8.76
N LEU A 281 0.86 16.21 -8.30
CA LEU A 281 -0.10 15.14 -8.60
C LEU A 281 -0.92 15.49 -9.85
N PRO A 282 -0.82 14.71 -10.93
CA PRO A 282 -1.54 14.99 -12.16
C PRO A 282 -3.04 14.66 -12.01
N GLN A 283 -3.89 15.58 -12.45
CA GLN A 283 -5.34 15.39 -12.45
C GLN A 283 -5.91 15.03 -13.83
N THR A 284 -5.08 15.09 -14.88
CA THR A 284 -5.48 14.94 -16.29
C THR A 284 -6.18 13.61 -16.58
N ASN A 285 -5.73 12.52 -15.94
CA ASN A 285 -6.28 11.18 -16.14
C ASN A 285 -7.41 10.82 -15.17
N VAL A 286 -7.55 11.52 -14.04
CA VAL A 286 -8.40 11.10 -12.89
C VAL A 286 -9.84 10.85 -13.32
N LYS A 287 -10.43 11.79 -14.07
CA LYS A 287 -11.82 11.66 -14.54
C LYS A 287 -12.01 10.42 -15.42
N LEU A 288 -11.07 10.17 -16.33
CA LEU A 288 -11.20 9.05 -17.27
C LEU A 288 -10.93 7.71 -16.58
N MET A 289 -10.00 7.68 -15.62
CA MET A 289 -9.77 6.55 -14.73
C MET A 289 -11.03 6.21 -13.91
N ASP A 290 -11.76 7.22 -13.41
CA ASP A 290 -13.02 6.99 -12.69
C ASP A 290 -14.10 6.37 -13.57
N GLU A 291 -14.24 6.86 -14.81
CA GLU A 291 -15.17 6.28 -15.78
C GLU A 291 -14.79 4.82 -16.14
N VAL A 292 -13.48 4.53 -16.26
CA VAL A 292 -12.96 3.18 -16.47
C VAL A 292 -13.32 2.28 -15.29
N ARG A 293 -13.11 2.74 -14.05
CA ARG A 293 -13.52 2.01 -12.83
C ARG A 293 -15.02 1.71 -12.83
N ALA A 294 -15.85 2.71 -13.11
CA ALA A 294 -17.30 2.53 -13.15
C ALA A 294 -17.71 1.44 -14.15
N LEU A 295 -17.07 1.40 -15.33
CA LEU A 295 -17.33 0.37 -16.32
C LEU A 295 -16.86 -1.02 -15.85
N TRP A 296 -15.73 -1.13 -15.14
CA TRP A 296 -15.27 -2.38 -14.54
C TRP A 296 -16.24 -2.92 -13.49
N VAL A 297 -16.79 -2.06 -12.62
CA VAL A 297 -17.77 -2.47 -11.60
C VAL A 297 -19.01 -3.09 -12.25
N MET A 298 -19.47 -2.54 -13.38
CA MET A 298 -20.63 -3.05 -14.13
C MET A 298 -20.33 -4.24 -15.04
N SER A 299 -19.05 -4.59 -15.24
CA SER A 299 -18.61 -5.57 -16.23
C SER A 299 -17.76 -6.68 -15.59
N GLY A 300 -17.16 -7.54 -16.42
CA GLY A 300 -16.11 -8.46 -16.00
C GLY A 300 -14.75 -7.76 -15.86
N SER A 301 -13.87 -8.29 -15.00
CA SER A 301 -12.49 -7.80 -14.81
C SER A 301 -11.66 -7.84 -16.10
N THR A 302 -12.02 -8.73 -17.04
CA THR A 302 -11.31 -8.93 -18.31
C THR A 302 -11.76 -8.00 -19.44
N ILE A 303 -12.67 -7.04 -19.19
CA ILE A 303 -13.04 -6.05 -20.21
C ILE A 303 -11.80 -5.25 -20.62
N GLY A 304 -11.63 -5.00 -21.91
CA GLY A 304 -10.46 -4.32 -22.47
C GLY A 304 -9.31 -5.26 -22.86
N LEU A 305 -9.23 -6.47 -22.31
CA LEU A 305 -8.16 -7.41 -22.65
C LEU A 305 -8.24 -7.88 -24.10
N THR A 306 -7.06 -8.09 -24.71
CA THR A 306 -6.91 -8.81 -25.98
C THR A 306 -7.03 -10.31 -25.78
N GLU A 307 -7.13 -11.08 -26.86
CA GLU A 307 -7.19 -12.55 -26.76
C GLU A 307 -5.93 -13.14 -26.12
N ALA A 308 -4.75 -12.69 -26.55
CA ALA A 308 -3.47 -13.10 -25.97
C ALA A 308 -3.30 -12.67 -24.49
N GLN A 309 -3.97 -11.60 -24.07
CA GLN A 309 -4.00 -11.22 -22.65
C GLN A 309 -4.96 -12.10 -21.85
N ARG A 310 -6.12 -12.47 -22.40
CA ARG A 310 -7.09 -13.36 -21.74
C ARG A 310 -6.54 -14.76 -21.50
N GLN A 311 -5.67 -15.25 -22.37
CA GLN A 311 -4.99 -16.54 -22.18
C GLN A 311 -3.97 -16.54 -21.03
N ARG A 312 -3.57 -15.35 -20.54
CA ARG A 312 -2.64 -15.16 -19.41
C ARG A 312 -3.36 -14.69 -18.12
N SER A 313 -4.68 -14.46 -18.21
CA SER A 313 -5.53 -13.93 -17.14
C SER A 313 -6.03 -15.03 -16.21
#